data_AF-A0AAW9SGX2-F1
#
_entry.id   AF-A0AAW9SGX2-F1
#
_cell.length_a   1.000
_cell.length_b   1.000
_cell.length_c   1.000
_cell.angle_alpha   90.00
_cell.angle_beta   90.00
_cell.angle_gamma   90.00
#
_symmetry.space_group_name_H-M   'P 1'
#
loop_
_entity.id
_entity.type
_entity.pdbx_description
1 polymer ?
#
loop_
_entity_poly.entity_id
_entity_poly.type
_entity_poly.pdbx_seq_one_letter_code
_entity_poly.pdbx_strand_id
1 'polypeptide(L)'
;MKLKTIEQDGKTFAEVQDGKPVYVADDGTETALDVPGMKATITKLNGEAMGHRKAKEDAEKALKAFEGIEDPAAALKALETMQGMDGGKLMDAEKAAAERKAAVEAATKTFTEQLETERKARADAEGSLHKEMIGGRFARSGYISEKLAVPARHGRSHFRRQFPDRGRQGRCARRLGQPDLFRCEPRQLCGLR
;
A
#
# COMPACT_ATOMS: atom_id res chain seq x y z
N MET A 1 0.31 -69.97 44.66
CA MET A 1 1.75 -70.21 44.38
C MET A 1 2.51 -70.46 45.68
N LYS A 2 3.00 -71.68 45.89
CA LYS A 2 3.82 -72.07 47.04
C LYS A 2 5.18 -72.54 46.56
N LEU A 3 6.25 -72.25 47.30
CA LEU A 3 7.59 -72.70 46.96
C LEU A 3 7.63 -74.23 47.09
N LYS A 4 8.19 -74.94 46.11
CA LYS A 4 8.42 -76.38 46.22
C LYS A 4 9.57 -76.62 47.19
N THR A 5 9.33 -77.40 48.24
CA THR A 5 10.30 -77.64 49.31
C THR A 5 10.62 -79.12 49.44
N ILE A 6 11.89 -79.43 49.73
CA ILE A 6 12.41 -80.76 50.03
C ILE A 6 12.96 -80.74 51.46
N GLU A 7 12.63 -81.75 52.28
CA GLU A 7 13.19 -81.89 53.63
C GLU A 7 14.41 -82.83 53.62
N GLN A 8 15.55 -82.32 54.10
CA GLN A 8 16.75 -83.11 54.38
C GLN A 8 17.29 -82.73 55.75
N ASP A 9 17.64 -83.73 56.57
CA ASP A 9 18.20 -83.55 57.93
C ASP A 9 17.42 -82.59 58.85
N GLY A 10 16.08 -82.65 58.81
CA GLY A 10 15.20 -81.81 59.63
C GLY A 10 15.18 -80.32 59.24
N LYS A 11 15.72 -79.97 58.06
CA LYS A 11 15.70 -78.62 57.50
C LYS A 11 14.97 -78.61 56.17
N THR A 12 14.15 -77.59 55.97
CA THR A 12 13.36 -77.39 54.74
C THR A 12 14.17 -76.59 53.72
N PHE A 13 14.46 -77.19 52.56
CA PHE A 13 15.19 -76.57 51.46
C PHE A 13 14.26 -76.30 50.27
N ALA A 14 14.54 -75.25 49.50
CA ALA A 14 13.81 -74.94 48.27
C ALA A 14 14.33 -75.81 47.11
N GLU A 15 13.44 -76.37 46.29
CA GLU A 15 13.82 -77.04 45.06
C GLU A 15 14.20 -76.00 44.00
N VAL A 16 15.39 -76.17 43.43
CA VAL A 16 15.96 -75.27 42.43
C VAL A 16 16.15 -76.06 41.13
N GLN A 17 15.55 -75.61 40.04
CA GLN A 17 15.78 -76.11 38.69
C GLN A 17 16.47 -75.01 37.87
N ASP A 18 17.58 -75.35 37.19
CA ASP A 18 18.40 -74.41 36.40
C ASP A 18 18.82 -73.13 37.16
N GLY A 19 19.11 -73.26 38.46
CA GLY A 19 19.49 -72.13 39.32
C GLY A 19 18.33 -71.20 39.70
N LYS A 20 17.08 -71.55 39.37
CA LYS A 20 15.86 -70.79 39.67
C LYS A 20 14.96 -71.56 40.66
N PRO A 21 14.37 -70.91 41.68
CA PRO A 21 13.47 -71.58 42.61
C PRO A 21 12.17 -72.02 41.91
N VAL A 22 11.73 -73.26 42.16
CA VAL A 22 10.50 -73.82 41.59
C VAL A 22 9.32 -73.50 42.50
N TYR A 23 8.27 -72.92 41.93
CA TYR A 23 7.00 -72.68 42.60
C TYR A 23 5.93 -73.60 42.02
N VAL A 24 5.10 -74.16 42.90
CA VAL A 24 3.91 -74.91 42.54
C VAL A 24 2.74 -73.93 42.58
N ALA A 25 2.09 -73.74 41.44
CA ALA A 25 0.85 -72.97 41.36
C ALA A 25 -0.33 -73.77 41.96
N ASP A 26 -1.44 -73.10 42.22
CA ASP A 26 -2.56 -73.69 42.96
C ASP A 26 -3.32 -74.76 42.12
N ASP A 27 -2.96 -74.90 40.83
CA ASP A 27 -3.41 -75.92 39.87
C ASP A 27 -2.45 -77.13 39.77
N GLY A 28 -1.38 -77.16 40.57
CA GLY A 28 -0.39 -78.24 40.59
C GLY A 28 0.71 -78.12 39.52
N THR A 29 0.74 -77.04 38.74
CA THR A 29 1.79 -76.82 37.75
C THR A 29 3.07 -76.29 38.39
N GLU A 30 4.23 -76.83 38.00
CA GLU A 30 5.54 -76.41 38.48
C GLU A 30 6.13 -75.37 37.53
N THR A 31 6.46 -74.18 38.04
CA THR A 31 7.07 -73.10 37.26
C THR A 31 8.34 -72.62 37.96
N ALA A 32 9.47 -72.64 37.23
CA ALA A 32 10.72 -72.04 37.67
C ALA A 32 10.63 -70.51 37.59
N LEU A 33 10.80 -69.82 38.73
CA LEU A 33 10.63 -68.36 38.80
C LEU A 33 11.90 -67.62 38.40
N ASP A 34 11.85 -66.91 37.27
CA ASP A 34 12.93 -66.05 36.79
C ASP A 34 12.82 -64.62 37.35
N VAL A 35 13.38 -64.41 38.55
CA VAL A 35 13.37 -63.09 39.20
C VAL A 35 14.15 -62.03 38.39
N PRO A 36 15.34 -62.30 37.82
CA PRO A 36 16.04 -61.34 36.94
C PRO A 36 15.23 -60.96 35.69
N GLY A 37 14.66 -61.94 35.00
CA GLY A 37 13.84 -61.72 33.80
C GLY A 37 12.58 -60.91 34.10
N MET A 38 11.87 -61.25 35.18
CA MET A 38 10.70 -60.47 35.63
C MET A 38 11.06 -59.04 35.99
N LYS A 39 12.17 -58.80 36.69
CA LYS A 39 12.64 -57.43 36.97
C LYS A 39 12.95 -56.66 35.70
N ALA A 40 13.55 -57.30 34.69
CA ALA A 40 13.81 -56.68 33.39
C ALA A 40 12.50 -56.31 32.67
N THR A 41 11.51 -57.21 32.66
CA THR A 41 10.19 -56.96 32.07
C THR A 41 9.44 -55.85 32.82
N ILE A 42 9.43 -55.85 34.15
CA ILE A 42 8.82 -54.80 34.97
C ILE A 42 9.47 -53.44 34.66
N THR A 43 10.80 -53.40 34.57
CA THR A 43 11.53 -52.16 34.25
C THR A 43 11.16 -51.65 32.85
N LYS A 44 11.05 -52.55 31.86
CA LYS A 44 10.60 -52.21 30.50
C LYS A 44 9.18 -51.65 30.49
N LEU A 45 8.23 -52.35 31.12
CA LEU A 45 6.82 -51.94 31.20
C LEU A 45 6.66 -50.60 31.92
N ASN A 46 7.42 -50.35 32.99
CA ASN A 46 7.41 -49.07 33.69
C ASN A 46 7.97 -47.94 32.82
N GLY A 47 9.00 -48.22 32.01
CA GLY A 47 9.53 -47.28 31.02
C GLY A 47 8.50 -46.94 29.93
N GLU A 48 7.82 -47.95 29.40
CA GLU A 48 6.73 -47.78 28.42
C GLU A 48 5.56 -46.98 29.02
N ALA A 49 5.13 -47.31 30.24
CA ALA A 49 4.07 -46.58 30.94
C ALA A 49 4.44 -45.11 31.19
N MET A 50 5.70 -44.83 31.54
CA MET A 50 6.20 -43.46 31.65
C MET A 50 6.17 -42.74 30.30
N GLY A 51 6.58 -43.42 29.21
CA GLY A 51 6.50 -42.90 27.85
C GLY A 51 5.08 -42.54 27.45
N HIS A 52 4.10 -43.41 27.72
CA HIS A 52 2.69 -43.14 27.44
C HIS A 52 2.14 -41.96 28.25
N ARG A 53 2.55 -41.78 29.51
CA ARG A 53 2.16 -40.60 30.29
C ARG A 53 2.69 -39.31 29.68
N LYS A 54 3.99 -39.28 29.33
CA LYS A 54 4.59 -38.12 28.67
C LYS A 54 3.92 -37.80 27.34
N ALA A 55 3.69 -38.80 26.50
CA ALA A 55 3.02 -38.62 25.21
C ALA A 55 1.58 -38.09 25.39
N LYS A 56 0.86 -38.53 26.42
CA LYS A 56 -0.46 -38.00 26.76
C LYS A 56 -0.39 -36.55 27.21
N GLU A 57 0.54 -36.20 28.10
CA GLU A 57 0.72 -34.82 28.56
C GLU A 57 1.10 -33.87 27.41
N ASP A 58 1.96 -34.31 26.49
CA ASP A 58 2.36 -33.51 25.34
C ASP A 58 1.21 -33.35 24.33
N ALA A 59 0.42 -34.41 24.11
CA ALA A 59 -0.80 -34.34 23.29
C ALA A 59 -1.86 -33.42 23.92
N GLU A 60 -2.08 -33.49 25.23
CA GLU A 60 -3.01 -32.60 25.93
C GLU A 60 -2.54 -31.15 25.89
N LYS A 61 -1.23 -30.87 26.02
CA LYS A 61 -0.69 -29.51 25.83
C LYS A 61 -0.89 -29.00 24.41
N ALA A 62 -0.70 -29.86 23.40
CA ALA A 62 -0.93 -29.50 22.01
C ALA A 62 -2.43 -29.22 21.76
N LEU A 63 -3.33 -30.04 22.32
CA LEU A 63 -4.78 -29.85 22.22
C LEU A 63 -5.26 -28.58 22.93
N LYS A 64 -4.65 -28.20 24.06
CA LYS A 64 -4.92 -26.92 24.74
C LYS A 64 -4.69 -25.70 23.86
N ALA A 65 -3.74 -25.75 22.93
CA ALA A 65 -3.52 -24.66 21.98
C ALA A 65 -4.70 -24.47 21.00
N PHE A 66 -5.58 -25.47 20.89
CA PHE A 66 -6.80 -25.44 20.08
C PHE A 66 -8.08 -25.35 20.94
N GLU A 67 -7.97 -25.19 22.27
CA GLU A 67 -9.13 -24.95 23.12
C GLU A 67 -9.81 -23.62 22.72
N GLY A 68 -11.10 -23.71 22.36
CA GLY A 68 -11.89 -22.59 21.83
C GLY A 68 -12.16 -22.65 20.33
N ILE A 69 -11.57 -23.61 19.60
CA ILE A 69 -11.95 -23.90 18.21
C ILE A 69 -13.00 -25.01 18.22
N GLU A 70 -14.28 -24.63 18.16
CA GLU A 70 -15.40 -25.59 18.12
C GLU A 70 -15.47 -26.38 16.81
N ASP A 71 -15.04 -25.77 15.69
CA ASP A 71 -14.95 -26.41 14.38
C ASP A 71 -13.57 -26.12 13.72
N PRO A 72 -12.65 -27.11 13.70
CA PRO A 72 -11.34 -26.93 13.08
C PRO A 72 -11.42 -26.71 11.56
N ALA A 73 -12.47 -27.21 10.89
CA ALA A 73 -12.65 -26.98 9.46
C ALA A 73 -13.08 -25.52 9.19
N ALA A 74 -13.90 -24.94 10.06
CA ALA A 74 -14.25 -23.52 9.99
C ALA A 74 -13.04 -22.62 10.26
N ALA A 75 -12.18 -22.99 11.22
CA ALA A 75 -10.94 -22.25 11.50
C ALA A 75 -9.96 -22.27 10.30
N LEU A 76 -9.80 -23.40 9.63
CA LEU A 76 -8.99 -23.49 8.41
C LEU A 76 -9.56 -22.62 7.28
N LYS A 77 -10.88 -22.64 7.07
CA LYS A 77 -11.54 -21.75 6.10
C LYS A 77 -11.40 -20.26 6.46
N ALA A 78 -11.43 -19.93 7.75
CA ALA A 78 -11.18 -18.57 8.22
C ALA A 78 -9.73 -18.13 7.91
N LEU A 79 -8.75 -19.01 8.10
CA LEU A 79 -7.36 -18.74 7.74
C LEU A 79 -7.17 -18.60 6.23
N GLU A 80 -7.79 -19.44 5.42
CA GLU A 80 -7.76 -19.34 3.95
C GLU A 80 -8.41 -18.04 3.46
N THR A 81 -9.54 -17.64 4.04
CA THR A 81 -10.20 -16.37 3.68
C THR A 81 -9.37 -15.15 4.12
N MET A 82 -8.72 -15.18 5.28
CA MET A 82 -7.79 -14.11 5.70
C MET A 82 -6.58 -14.00 4.76
N GLN A 83 -5.99 -15.12 4.34
CA GLN A 83 -4.92 -15.12 3.32
C GLN A 83 -5.42 -14.56 1.97
N GLY A 84 -6.64 -14.91 1.58
CA GLY A 84 -7.30 -14.35 0.40
C GLY A 84 -7.56 -12.85 0.49
N MET A 85 -7.83 -12.31 1.70
CA MET A 85 -8.02 -10.87 1.91
C MET A 85 -6.71 -10.09 1.78
N ASP A 86 -5.56 -10.63 2.20
CA ASP A 86 -4.28 -9.94 2.01
C ASP A 86 -3.90 -9.87 0.52
N GLY A 87 -4.06 -10.96 -0.23
CA GLY A 87 -3.84 -10.94 -1.68
C GLY A 87 -4.85 -10.08 -2.45
N GLY A 88 -6.14 -10.19 -2.10
CA GLY A 88 -7.22 -9.42 -2.72
C GLY A 88 -7.13 -7.92 -2.48
N LYS A 89 -6.86 -7.50 -1.23
CA LYS A 89 -6.67 -6.08 -0.90
C LYS A 89 -5.48 -5.46 -1.65
N LEU A 90 -4.40 -6.21 -1.88
CA LEU A 90 -3.27 -5.72 -2.65
C LEU A 90 -3.62 -5.55 -4.14
N MET A 91 -4.33 -6.52 -4.73
CA MET A 91 -4.78 -6.46 -6.12
C MET A 91 -5.82 -5.35 -6.33
N ASP A 92 -6.76 -5.19 -5.40
CA ASP A 92 -7.76 -4.13 -5.44
C ASP A 92 -7.13 -2.75 -5.19
N ALA A 93 -6.13 -2.65 -4.30
CA ALA A 93 -5.38 -1.42 -4.10
C ALA A 93 -4.56 -1.04 -5.33
N GLU A 94 -3.95 -2.00 -6.02
CA GLU A 94 -3.19 -1.76 -7.24
C GLU A 94 -4.09 -1.34 -8.41
N LYS A 95 -5.23 -2.00 -8.60
CA LYS A 95 -6.24 -1.59 -9.59
C LYS A 95 -6.83 -0.22 -9.27
N ALA A 96 -7.19 0.03 -8.01
CA ALA A 96 -7.69 1.34 -7.58
C ALA A 96 -6.63 2.45 -7.77
N ALA A 97 -5.35 2.15 -7.57
CA ALA A 97 -4.27 3.09 -7.85
C ALA A 97 -4.09 3.35 -9.35
N ALA A 98 -4.21 2.32 -10.20
CA ALA A 98 -4.16 2.45 -11.65
C ALA A 98 -5.35 3.26 -12.19
N GLU A 99 -6.56 2.99 -11.72
CA GLU A 99 -7.77 3.73 -12.09
C GLU A 99 -7.71 5.19 -11.64
N ARG A 100 -7.20 5.47 -10.42
CA ARG A 100 -6.98 6.84 -9.95
C ARG A 100 -5.97 7.58 -10.81
N LYS A 101 -4.86 6.93 -11.20
CA LYS A 101 -3.87 7.52 -12.12
C LYS A 101 -4.50 7.82 -13.48
N ALA A 102 -5.23 6.87 -14.06
CA ALA A 102 -5.92 7.06 -15.33
C ALA A 102 -6.96 8.20 -15.27
N ALA A 103 -7.74 8.29 -14.18
CA ALA A 103 -8.70 9.37 -13.97
C ALA A 103 -8.02 10.74 -13.82
N VAL A 104 -6.90 10.82 -13.10
CA VAL A 104 -6.10 12.05 -12.97
C VAL A 104 -5.46 12.45 -14.30
N GLU A 105 -4.96 11.49 -15.09
CA GLU A 105 -4.41 11.76 -16.43
C GLU A 105 -5.48 12.22 -17.41
N ALA A 106 -6.67 11.61 -17.39
CA ALA A 106 -7.80 12.05 -18.21
C ALA A 106 -8.26 13.46 -17.82
N ALA A 107 -8.41 13.72 -16.51
CA ALA A 107 -8.77 15.04 -16.01
C ALA A 107 -7.73 16.09 -16.39
N THR A 108 -6.43 15.82 -16.19
CA THR A 108 -5.37 16.77 -16.54
C THR A 108 -5.34 17.08 -18.04
N LYS A 109 -5.53 16.10 -18.93
CA LYS A 109 -5.65 16.34 -20.38
C LYS A 109 -6.80 17.29 -20.70
N THR A 110 -8.00 17.01 -20.20
CA THR A 110 -9.17 17.88 -20.44
C THR A 110 -8.96 19.31 -19.92
N PHE A 111 -8.36 19.46 -18.73
CA PHE A 111 -8.04 20.78 -18.18
C PHE A 111 -6.98 21.50 -19.01
N THR A 112 -5.96 20.80 -19.52
CA THR A 112 -4.93 21.42 -20.38
C THR A 112 -5.49 21.90 -21.71
N GLU A 113 -6.39 21.14 -22.33
CA GLU A 113 -7.05 21.53 -23.59
C GLU A 113 -7.95 22.75 -23.40
N GLN A 114 -8.73 22.78 -22.32
CA GLN A 114 -9.54 23.94 -21.95
C GLN A 114 -8.67 25.17 -21.68
N LEU A 115 -7.58 25.02 -20.92
CA LEU A 115 -6.66 26.12 -20.64
C LEU A 115 -6.01 26.69 -21.89
N GLU A 116 -5.58 25.85 -22.83
CA GLU A 116 -5.00 26.30 -24.10
C GLU A 116 -6.04 26.99 -24.99
N THR A 117 -7.29 26.53 -24.96
CA THR A 117 -8.39 27.16 -25.70
C THR A 117 -8.73 28.54 -25.13
N GLU A 118 -8.86 28.65 -23.81
CA GLU A 118 -9.10 29.92 -23.10
C GLU A 118 -7.92 30.89 -23.26
N ARG A 119 -6.68 30.40 -23.24
CA ARG A 119 -5.48 31.22 -23.49
C ARG A 119 -5.50 31.81 -24.90
N LYS A 120 -5.86 31.03 -25.91
CA LYS A 120 -5.98 31.52 -27.30
C LYS A 120 -7.11 32.55 -27.42
N ALA A 121 -8.29 32.24 -26.90
CA ALA A 121 -9.43 33.16 -26.90
C ALA A 121 -9.10 34.48 -26.20
N ARG A 122 -8.40 34.42 -25.06
CA ARG A 122 -7.93 35.59 -24.33
C ARG A 122 -6.90 36.38 -25.13
N ALA A 123 -5.92 35.73 -25.76
CA ALA A 123 -4.91 36.40 -26.58
C ALA A 123 -5.55 37.10 -27.80
N ASP A 124 -6.55 36.48 -28.42
CA ASP A 124 -7.29 37.05 -29.55
C ASP A 124 -8.17 38.23 -29.14
N ALA A 125 -8.84 38.13 -27.98
CA ALA A 125 -9.62 39.21 -27.40
C ALA A 125 -8.72 40.39 -27.00
N GLU A 126 -7.59 40.14 -26.33
CA GLU A 126 -6.59 41.16 -26.00
C GLU A 126 -6.04 41.81 -27.27
N GLY A 127 -5.76 41.04 -28.32
CA GLY A 127 -5.30 41.55 -29.61
C GLY A 127 -6.35 42.40 -30.34
N SER A 128 -7.63 42.08 -30.21
CA SER A 128 -8.74 42.85 -30.80
C SER A 128 -9.00 44.14 -30.02
N LEU A 129 -9.06 44.06 -28.69
CA LEU A 129 -9.14 45.25 -27.83
C LEU A 129 -7.96 46.19 -28.06
N HIS A 130 -6.75 45.65 -28.25
CA HIS A 130 -5.57 46.45 -28.56
C HIS A 130 -5.72 47.22 -29.87
N LYS A 131 -6.23 46.58 -30.92
CA LYS A 131 -6.51 47.22 -32.22
C LYS A 131 -7.53 48.36 -32.07
N GLU A 132 -8.60 48.14 -31.31
CA GLU A 132 -9.64 49.13 -31.07
C GLU A 132 -9.16 50.29 -30.21
N MET A 133 -8.37 50.03 -29.16
CA MET A 133 -7.79 51.05 -28.30
C MET A 133 -6.83 51.95 -29.06
N ILE A 134 -5.91 51.37 -29.84
CA ILE A 134 -4.98 52.12 -30.67
C ILE A 134 -5.72 52.87 -31.77
N GLY A 135 -6.65 52.21 -32.48
CA GLY A 135 -7.45 52.83 -33.54
C GLY A 135 -8.32 53.98 -33.03
N GLY A 136 -8.94 53.80 -31.87
CA GLY A 136 -9.78 54.81 -31.22
C GLY A 136 -8.97 55.99 -30.67
N ARG A 137 -7.81 55.75 -30.06
CA ARG A 137 -6.89 56.83 -29.62
C ARG A 137 -6.32 57.59 -30.82
N PHE A 138 -5.97 56.90 -31.90
CA PHE A 138 -5.51 57.54 -33.14
C PHE A 138 -6.61 58.41 -33.76
N ALA A 139 -7.86 57.91 -33.81
CA ALA A 139 -8.99 58.64 -34.38
C ALA A 139 -9.38 59.90 -33.58
N ARG A 140 -9.15 59.91 -32.26
CA ARG A 140 -9.50 61.04 -31.37
C ARG A 140 -8.35 62.03 -31.13
N SER A 141 -7.19 61.84 -31.74
CA SER A 141 -6.02 62.72 -31.53
C SER A 141 -6.12 63.97 -32.38
N GLY A 142 -6.23 65.15 -31.74
CA GLY A 142 -6.27 66.45 -32.42
C GLY A 142 -5.03 66.75 -33.27
N TYR A 143 -3.87 66.21 -32.88
CA TYR A 143 -2.64 66.33 -33.66
C TYR A 143 -2.72 65.59 -35.01
N ILE A 144 -3.37 64.42 -35.02
CA ILE A 144 -3.52 63.60 -36.23
C ILE A 144 -4.54 64.22 -37.19
N SER A 145 -5.62 64.84 -36.68
CA SER A 145 -6.61 65.50 -37.53
C SER A 145 -6.10 66.79 -38.18
N GLU A 146 -5.19 67.52 -37.52
CA GLU A 146 -4.78 68.85 -37.98
C GLU A 146 -3.41 68.90 -38.66
N LYS A 147 -2.49 67.97 -38.34
CA LYS A 147 -1.07 68.08 -38.74
C LYS A 147 -0.53 66.90 -39.53
N LEU A 148 -1.34 65.87 -39.80
CA LEU A 148 -0.88 64.70 -40.54
C LEU A 148 -1.09 64.88 -42.05
N ALA A 149 0.00 65.12 -42.79
CA ALA A 149 0.00 65.19 -44.26
C ALA A 149 -0.23 63.82 -44.96
N VAL A 150 -0.20 62.73 -44.19
CA VAL A 150 -0.36 61.35 -44.68
C VAL A 150 -1.81 60.89 -44.48
N PRO A 151 -2.45 60.25 -45.48
CA PRO A 151 -3.82 59.74 -45.33
C PRO A 151 -3.96 58.82 -44.11
N ALA A 152 -5.05 58.99 -43.36
CA ALA A 152 -5.28 58.36 -42.06
C ALA A 152 -5.11 56.82 -42.07
N ARG A 153 -5.39 56.16 -43.20
CA ARG A 153 -5.21 54.71 -43.37
C ARG A 153 -3.75 54.26 -43.28
N HIS A 154 -2.81 55.05 -43.81
CA HIS A 154 -1.38 54.74 -43.79
C HIS A 154 -0.77 55.11 -42.43
N GLY A 155 -1.16 56.26 -41.85
CA GLY A 155 -0.72 56.69 -40.52
C GLY A 155 -1.07 55.69 -39.41
N ARG A 156 -2.27 55.07 -39.47
CA ARG A 156 -2.72 54.04 -38.50
C ARG A 156 -1.84 52.80 -38.49
N SER A 157 -1.44 52.31 -39.67
CA SER A 157 -0.59 51.12 -39.79
C SER A 157 0.81 51.38 -39.24
N HIS A 158 1.40 52.54 -39.56
CA HIS A 158 2.70 52.94 -39.03
C HIS A 158 2.67 53.18 -37.52
N PHE A 159 1.63 53.84 -37.00
CA PHE A 159 1.45 54.07 -35.57
C PHE A 159 1.33 52.75 -34.79
N ARG A 160 0.52 51.80 -35.27
CA ARG A 160 0.37 50.48 -34.65
C ARG A 160 1.68 49.69 -34.61
N ARG A 161 2.53 49.80 -35.65
CA ARG A 161 3.85 49.13 -35.70
C ARG A 161 4.86 49.75 -34.74
N GLN A 162 4.78 51.06 -34.52
CA GLN A 162 5.74 51.80 -33.69
C GLN A 162 5.36 51.85 -32.20
N PHE A 163 4.06 51.73 -31.88
CA PHE A 163 3.51 51.81 -30.53
C PHE A 163 2.69 50.58 -30.16
N PRO A 164 3.34 49.47 -29.75
CA PRO A 164 2.66 48.38 -29.08
C PRO A 164 2.30 48.80 -27.64
N ASP A 165 1.01 49.04 -27.37
CA ASP A 165 0.51 49.28 -26.00
C ASP A 165 0.76 48.04 -25.12
N ARG A 166 1.55 48.18 -24.04
CA ARG A 166 1.78 47.11 -23.05
C ARG A 166 0.84 47.31 -21.86
N GLY A 167 -0.41 46.88 -22.04
CA GLY A 167 -1.36 46.67 -20.96
C GLY A 167 -1.95 47.94 -20.33
N ARG A 168 -2.88 47.69 -19.38
CA ARG A 168 -3.88 48.59 -18.78
C ARG A 168 -3.42 49.93 -18.18
N GLN A 169 -2.15 50.30 -18.28
CA GLN A 169 -1.65 51.62 -17.88
C GLN A 169 -1.04 52.28 -19.12
N GLY A 170 -1.79 53.19 -19.74
CA GLY A 170 -1.51 53.84 -21.03
C GLY A 170 -0.08 54.36 -21.23
N ARG A 171 0.84 53.44 -21.53
CA ARG A 171 2.24 53.66 -21.82
C ARG A 171 2.52 53.06 -23.19
N CYS A 172 2.39 53.88 -24.22
CA CYS A 172 2.79 53.52 -25.57
C CYS A 172 4.32 53.67 -25.68
N ALA A 173 5.05 52.56 -25.70
CA ALA A 173 6.52 52.58 -25.86
C ALA A 173 6.91 52.64 -27.36
N ARG A 174 7.82 53.55 -27.72
CA ARG A 174 8.43 53.62 -29.07
C ARG A 174 9.55 52.58 -29.17
N ARG A 175 9.61 51.81 -30.27
CA ARG A 175 10.65 50.78 -30.55
C ARG A 175 12.03 51.36 -30.91
N LEU A 176 12.44 52.47 -30.31
CA LEU A 176 13.72 53.15 -30.51
C LEU A 176 14.29 53.57 -29.15
N GLY A 177 14.73 52.60 -28.35
CA GLY A 177 15.74 52.78 -27.30
C GLY A 177 15.56 53.86 -26.21
N GLN A 178 14.42 54.55 -26.13
CA GLN A 178 14.15 55.57 -25.12
C GLN A 178 12.84 55.23 -24.39
N PRO A 179 12.92 54.84 -23.11
CA PRO A 179 11.74 54.75 -22.27
C PRO A 179 11.31 56.17 -21.86
N ASP A 180 10.00 56.41 -21.80
CA ASP A 180 9.37 57.51 -21.05
C ASP A 180 9.30 58.92 -21.66
N LEU A 181 8.61 59.09 -22.81
CA LEU A 181 8.19 60.43 -23.26
C LEU A 181 6.68 60.63 -23.51
N PHE A 182 5.84 59.62 -23.32
CA PHE A 182 4.38 59.81 -23.39
C PHE A 182 3.68 59.23 -22.16
N ARG A 183 3.58 60.06 -21.12
CA ARG A 183 2.67 59.84 -19.98
C ARG A 183 1.35 60.55 -20.32
N CYS A 184 0.36 59.80 -20.77
CA CYS A 184 -0.99 60.34 -20.99
C CYS A 184 -1.74 60.38 -19.66
N GLU A 185 -1.65 61.50 -18.94
CA GLU A 185 -2.58 61.80 -17.86
C GLU A 185 -3.96 62.18 -18.42
N PRO A 186 -5.08 61.87 -17.71
CA PRO A 186 -6.41 61.85 -18.31
C PRO A 186 -6.98 63.22 -18.72
N ARG A 187 -6.31 64.34 -18.42
CA ARG A 187 -6.90 65.68 -18.53
C ARG A 187 -6.00 66.85 -18.96
N GLN A 188 -4.77 66.65 -19.41
CA GLN A 188 -3.97 67.76 -19.95
C GLN A 188 -3.31 67.42 -21.28
N LEU A 189 -3.38 68.40 -22.18
CA LEU A 189 -2.95 68.39 -23.57
C LEU A 189 -1.47 67.95 -23.68
N CYS A 190 -1.20 67.02 -24.59
CA CYS A 190 0.16 66.62 -24.96
C CYS A 190 0.88 67.78 -25.67
N GLY A 191 1.55 68.64 -24.91
CA GLY A 191 2.59 69.54 -25.42
C GLY A 191 3.97 68.88 -25.32
N LEU A 192 4.80 69.04 -26.34
CA LEU A 192 6.22 68.67 -26.29
C LEU A 192 6.93 69.43 -25.14
N ARG A 193 7.74 68.71 -24.37
CA ARG A 193 9.03 69.24 -23.91
C ARG A 193 10.12 68.63 -24.77
#